data_AF-A0A959H8G5-F1
#
_entry.id   AF-A0A959H8G5-F1
#
_cell.length_a   1.000
_cell.length_b   1.000
_cell.length_c   1.000
_cell.angle_alpha   90.00
_cell.angle_beta   90.00
_cell.angle_gamma   90.00
#
_symmetry.space_group_name_H-M   'P 1'
#
loop_
_entity.id
_entity.type
_entity.pdbx_description
1 polymer ?
#
loop_
_entity_poly.entity_id
_entity_poly.type
_entity_poly.pdbx_seq_one_letter_code
_entity_poly.pdbx_strand_id
1 'polypeptide(L)' 'MLKHYAALLFLFFAAALPAQNLVEATFLESRTREELTMEYGFFIQHGVDIYKVLYTTPDVRGQLDTASGALVIPQARD' A
#
# COMPACT_ATOMS: atom_id res chain seq x y z
N MET A 1 32.30 -24.49 6.64
CA MET A 1 31.61 -23.18 6.46
C MET A 1 30.42 -23.25 5.49
N LEU A 2 30.52 -23.94 4.34
CA LEU A 2 29.45 -24.05 3.32
C LEU A 2 28.06 -24.50 3.85
N LYS A 3 28.01 -25.40 4.83
CA LYS A 3 26.75 -25.92 5.44
C LYS A 3 25.93 -24.86 6.18
N HIS A 4 26.58 -23.85 6.77
CA HIS A 4 25.88 -22.78 7.49
C HIS A 4 25.19 -21.81 6.53
N TYR A 5 25.81 -21.57 5.36
CA TYR A 5 25.19 -20.77 4.29
C TYR A 5 23.98 -21.47 3.67
N ALA A 6 24.03 -22.79 3.50
CA ALA A 6 22.89 -23.58 3.02
C ALA A 6 21.70 -23.52 4.00
N ALA A 7 21.97 -23.58 5.31
CA ALA A 7 20.93 -23.46 6.33
C ALA A 7 20.31 -22.04 6.36
N LEU A 8 21.12 -20.99 6.17
CA LEU A 8 20.64 -19.61 6.11
C LEU A 8 19.78 -19.36 4.86
N LEU A 9 20.18 -19.92 3.71
CA LEU A 9 19.43 -19.83 2.46
C LEU A 9 18.06 -20.52 2.60
N PHE A 10 18.02 -21.70 3.22
CA PHE A 10 16.78 -22.42 3.50
C PHE A 10 15.82 -21.64 4.41
N LEU A 11 16.36 -20.94 5.42
CA LEU A 11 15.56 -20.10 6.33
C LEU A 11 14.88 -18.92 5.60
N PHE A 12 15.57 -18.32 4.62
CA PHE A 12 15.02 -17.23 3.81
C PHE A 12 13.90 -17.69 2.89
N PHE A 13 13.98 -18.90 2.33
CA PHE A 13 12.89 -19.46 1.51
C PHE A 13 11.68 -19.92 2.33
N ALA A 14 11.86 -20.25 3.61
CA ALA A 14 10.78 -20.65 4.50
C ALA A 14 9.93 -19.47 5.03
N ALA A 15 10.43 -18.23 4.92
CA ALA A 15 9.75 -17.04 5.40
C ALA A 15 8.82 -16.44 4.32
N ALA A 16 7.73 -17.14 3.99
CA ALA A 16 6.64 -16.52 3.26
C ALA A 16 5.93 -15.53 4.19
N LEU A 17 6.28 -14.24 4.11
CA LEU A 17 5.57 -13.19 4.83
C LEU A 17 4.17 -13.04 4.22
N PRO A 18 3.08 -13.28 4.97
CA PRO A 18 1.75 -13.09 4.45
C PRO A 18 1.53 -11.59 4.20
N ALA A 19 1.42 -11.20 2.93
CA ALA A 19 0.93 -9.89 2.54
C ALA A 19 -0.60 -9.88 2.59
N GLN A 20 -1.20 -8.71 2.84
CA GLN A 20 -2.65 -8.56 2.70
C GLN A 20 -3.03 -8.77 1.23
N ASN A 21 -4.11 -9.51 1.00
CA ASN A 21 -4.58 -9.76 -0.36
C ASN A 21 -5.47 -8.60 -0.82
N LEU A 22 -4.95 -7.85 -1.81
CA LEU A 22 -5.68 -6.78 -2.49
C LEU A 22 -6.73 -7.40 -3.41
N VAL A 23 -7.99 -7.01 -3.21
CA VAL A 23 -9.13 -7.44 -4.02
C VAL A 23 -9.30 -6.53 -5.22
N GLU A 24 -9.29 -5.21 -4.99
CA GLU A 24 -9.55 -4.21 -6.03
C GLU A 24 -8.87 -2.88 -5.67
N ALA A 25 -8.43 -2.14 -6.69
CA ALA A 25 -8.03 -0.74 -6.56
C ALA A 25 -8.75 0.08 -7.64
N THR A 26 -9.65 0.96 -7.19
CA THR A 26 -10.43 1.84 -8.06
C THR A 26 -9.87 3.25 -7.97
N PHE A 27 -9.42 3.80 -9.09
CA PHE A 27 -9.06 5.22 -9.17
C PHE A 27 -10.30 6.08 -8.94
N LEU A 28 -10.18 7.07 -8.05
CA LEU A 28 -11.27 8.00 -7.75
C LEU A 28 -11.01 9.34 -8.42
N GLU A 29 -9.88 9.95 -8.09
CA GLU A 29 -9.52 11.27 -8.59
C GLU A 29 -8.01 11.51 -8.51
N SER A 30 -7.60 12.58 -9.18
CA SER A 30 -6.25 13.12 -9.15
C SER A 30 -6.35 14.58 -8.76
N ARG A 31 -5.51 15.02 -7.82
CA ARG A 31 -5.43 16.41 -7.37
C ARG A 31 -4.04 16.94 -7.61
N THR A 32 -3.95 18.03 -8.36
CA THR A 32 -2.69 18.69 -8.68
C THR A 32 -2.08 19.34 -7.45
N ARG A 33 -0.77 19.58 -7.52
CA ARG A 33 -0.05 20.32 -6.48
C ARG A 33 -0.63 21.71 -6.30
N GLU A 34 -1.05 22.37 -7.38
CA GLU A 34 -1.62 23.72 -7.40
C GLU A 34 -2.96 23.76 -6.68
N GLU A 35 -3.88 22.84 -7.00
CA GLU A 35 -5.18 22.71 -6.31
C GLU A 35 -5.00 22.50 -4.80
N LEU A 36 -4.09 21.60 -4.42
CA LEU A 36 -3.78 21.33 -3.02
C LEU A 36 -3.09 22.53 -2.34
N THR A 37 -2.22 23.25 -3.05
CA THR A 37 -1.57 24.47 -2.53
C THR A 37 -2.59 25.57 -2.27
N MET A 38 -3.58 25.71 -3.16
CA MET A 38 -4.67 26.68 -2.99
C MET A 38 -5.56 26.35 -1.79
N GLU A 39 -5.81 25.06 -1.52
CA GLU A 39 -6.65 24.63 -0.41
C GLU A 39 -5.92 24.59 0.95
N TYR A 40 -4.68 24.11 0.98
CA TYR A 40 -3.95 23.79 2.23
C TYR A 40 -2.69 24.64 2.48
N GLY A 41 -2.27 25.46 1.52
CA GLY A 41 -1.14 26.39 1.65
C GLY A 41 0.19 25.91 1.05
N PHE A 42 1.25 26.69 1.29
CA PHE A 42 2.46 26.69 0.47
C PHE A 42 3.45 25.53 0.68
N PHE A 43 3.20 24.62 1.63
CA PHE A 43 4.10 23.50 1.93
C PHE A 43 3.80 22.22 1.14
N ILE A 44 2.92 22.28 0.14
CA ILE A 44 2.59 21.13 -0.72
C ILE A 44 3.67 20.93 -1.78
N GLN A 45 4.27 19.74 -1.76
CA GLN A 45 5.38 19.37 -2.66
C GLN A 45 4.92 18.59 -3.89
N HIS A 46 3.81 17.87 -3.79
CA HIS A 46 3.30 16.96 -4.83
C HIS A 46 1.78 17.07 -4.95
N GLY A 47 1.27 16.81 -6.16
CA GLY A 47 -0.11 16.36 -6.34
C GLY A 47 -0.28 14.93 -5.83
N VAL A 48 -1.51 14.43 -5.79
CA VAL A 48 -1.82 13.08 -5.35
C VAL A 48 -2.84 12.40 -6.25
N ASP A 49 -2.68 11.10 -6.43
CA ASP A 49 -3.73 10.23 -6.97
C ASP A 49 -4.38 9.46 -5.83
N ILE A 50 -5.72 9.43 -5.84
CA ILE A 50 -6.53 8.85 -4.76
C ILE A 50 -7.27 7.63 -5.29
N TYR A 51 -7.15 6.52 -4.57
CA TYR A 51 -7.78 5.26 -4.88
C TYR A 51 -8.64 4.77 -3.72
N LYS A 52 -9.78 4.16 -4.04
CA LYS A 52 -10.47 3.26 -3.12
C LYS A 52 -9.86 1.87 -3.30
N VAL A 53 -9.40 1.27 -2.22
CA VAL A 53 -8.89 -0.11 -2.23
C VAL A 53 -9.82 -1.02 -1.45
N LEU A 54 -10.03 -2.22 -1.97
CA LEU A 54 -10.65 -3.32 -1.27
C LEU A 54 -9.58 -4.37 -0.98
N TYR A 55 -9.50 -4.85 0.25
CA TYR A 55 -8.52 -5.85 0.67
C TYR A 55 -9.12 -6.78 1.72
N THR A 56 -8.58 -7.99 1.81
CA THR A 56 -9.05 -8.95 2.80
C THR A 56 -8.31 -8.80 4.12
N THR A 57 -9.07 -8.86 5.23
CA THR A 57 -8.55 -8.81 6.59
C THR A 57 -9.46 -9.64 7.51
N PRO A 58 -8.95 -10.23 8.61
CA PRO A 58 -9.80 -10.90 9.58
C PRO A 58 -10.79 -9.93 10.25
N ASP A 59 -12.02 -10.39 10.48
CA ASP A 59 -13.04 -9.72 11.29
C ASP A 59 -12.78 -9.91 12.80
N VAL A 60 -13.66 -9.38 13.65
CA VAL A 60 -13.55 -9.51 15.13
C VAL A 60 -13.65 -10.95 15.64
N ARG A 61 -14.04 -11.91 14.79
CA ARG A 61 -14.09 -13.35 15.06
C ARG A 61 -12.95 -14.12 14.36
N GLY A 62 -12.03 -13.42 13.71
CA GLY A 62 -10.90 -14.00 12.99
C GLY A 62 -11.25 -14.59 11.62
N GLN A 63 -12.45 -14.38 11.09
CA GLN A 63 -12.84 -14.84 9.77
C GLN A 63 -12.43 -13.84 8.70
N LEU A 64 -11.95 -14.33 7.55
CA LEU A 64 -11.54 -13.44 6.46
C LEU A 64 -12.76 -12.72 5.89
N ASP A 65 -12.71 -11.39 5.83
CA ASP A 65 -13.72 -10.53 5.23
C ASP A 65 -13.07 -9.44 4.36
N THR A 66 -13.85 -8.76 3.53
CA THR A 66 -13.39 -7.66 2.68
C THR A 66 -13.60 -6.31 3.37
N ALA A 67 -12.51 -5.60 3.62
CA ALA A 67 -12.52 -4.22 4.08
C ALA A 67 -12.26 -3.24 2.94
N SER A 68 -12.50 -1.95 3.20
CA SER A 68 -12.17 -0.85 2.28
C SER A 68 -11.20 0.14 2.92
N GLY A 69 -10.42 0.82 2.09
CA GLY A 69 -9.51 1.89 2.51
C GLY A 69 -9.32 2.95 1.43
N ALA A 70 -8.79 4.11 1.84
CA ALA A 70 -8.34 5.16 0.94
C ALA A 70 -6.81 5.09 0.82
N LEU A 71 -6.33 5.00 -0.43
CA LEU A 71 -4.90 5.03 -0.73
C LEU A 71 -4.59 6.33 -1.47
N VAL A 72 -3.71 7.15 -0.89
CA VAL A 72 -3.29 8.45 -1.43
C VAL A 72 -1.82 8.35 -1.81
N ILE A 73 -1.52 8.45 -3.10
CA ILE A 73 -0.18 8.26 -3.64
C ILE A 73 0.34 9.60 -4.18
N PRO A 74 1.50 10.10 -3.72
CA PRO A 74 2.13 11.27 -4.31
C PRO A 74 2.44 11.03 -5.78
N GLN A 75 2.08 11.99 -6.63
CA GLN A 75 2.47 11.97 -8.03
C GLN A 75 3.99 12.07 -8.16
N ALA A 76 4.55 11.27 -9.06
CA ALA A 76 5.96 11.36 -9.41
C ALA A 76 6.27 12.78 -9.90
N ARG A 77 7.48 13.25 -9.60
CA ARG A 77 7.96 14.52 -10.14
C ARG A 77 8.27 14.29 -11.61
N ASP A 78 7.58 15.03 -12.49
CA ASP A 78 7.96 15.13 -13.91
C ASP A 78 9.43 15.54 -14.06
#